data_AF-A0A9D4WUZ2-F1
#
_entry.id   AF-A0A9D4WUZ2-F1
#
_cell.length_a   1.000
_cell.length_b   1.000
_cell.length_c   1.000
_cell.angle_alpha   90.00
_cell.angle_beta   90.00
_cell.angle_gamma   90.00
#
_symmetry.space_group_name_H-M   'P 1'
#
loop_
_entity.id
_entity.type
_entity.pdbx_description
1 polymer ?
#
loop_
_entity_poly.entity_id
_entity_poly.type
_entity_poly.pdbx_seq_one_letter_code
_entity_poly.pdbx_strand_id
1 'polypeptide(L)'
;MNKIPYASAIGSIMYAMLCTQPDVSYALSATSRYQSDPGDAHWVDVKNILKYLRGTKDSFLIYGGQEELTKSSKQDTVADSTTEAEYITASSAVKEVVWIKKFISELGIVPSIVDPIGLYCDNNGAIA
;
A
#
# COMPACT_ATOMS: atom_id res chain seq x y z
N MET A 1 -27.05 -5.27 12.85
CA MET A 1 -25.85 -4.42 12.75
C MET A 1 -25.02 -4.94 11.60
N ASN A 2 -24.69 -4.10 10.61
CA ASN A 2 -23.82 -4.52 9.51
C ASN A 2 -22.50 -5.02 10.09
N LYS A 3 -22.10 -6.22 9.70
CA LYS A 3 -20.90 -6.88 10.23
C LYS A 3 -19.70 -6.03 9.84
N ILE A 4 -19.16 -5.27 10.79
CA ILE A 4 -18.02 -4.38 10.57
C ILE A 4 -16.86 -5.26 10.09
N PRO A 5 -16.20 -4.96 8.96
CA PRO A 5 -15.15 -5.80 8.39
C PRO A 5 -13.81 -5.58 9.12
N TYR A 6 -13.81 -5.72 10.45
CA TYR A 6 -12.66 -5.38 11.30
C TYR A 6 -11.43 -6.21 10.98
N ALA A 7 -11.57 -7.55 10.89
CA ALA A 7 -10.47 -8.44 10.55
C ALA A 7 -9.87 -8.15 9.16
N SER A 8 -10.73 -7.78 8.20
CA SER A 8 -10.28 -7.36 6.86
C SER A 8 -9.46 -6.08 6.93
N ALA A 9 -9.92 -5.07 7.68
CA ALA A 9 -9.22 -3.81 7.85
C ALA A 9 -7.86 -3.98 8.55
N ILE A 10 -7.79 -4.81 9.59
CA ILE A 10 -6.53 -5.17 10.27
C ILE A 10 -5.57 -5.85 9.29
N GLY A 11 -6.06 -6.79 8.47
CA GLY A 11 -5.26 -7.45 7.44
C GLY A 11 -4.70 -6.47 6.40
N SER A 12 -5.50 -5.51 5.95
CA SER A 12 -5.07 -4.46 5.03
C SER A 12 -4.01 -3.54 5.64
N ILE A 13 -4.17 -3.13 6.91
CA ILE A 13 -3.17 -2.30 7.61
C ILE A 13 -1.88 -3.09 7.83
N MET A 14 -1.96 -4.40 8.12
CA MET A 14 -0.79 -5.26 8.26
C MET A 14 0.02 -5.37 6.97
N TYR A 15 -0.67 -5.45 5.82
CA TYR A 15 0.01 -5.42 4.53
C TYR A 15 0.72 -4.08 4.28
N ALA A 16 0.04 -2.95 4.53
CA ALA A 16 0.64 -1.63 4.41
C ALA A 16 1.88 -1.44 5.31
N MET A 17 1.81 -1.95 6.55
CA MET A 17 2.92 -1.96 7.49
C MET A 17 4.14 -2.71 6.95
N LEU A 18 3.94 -3.87 6.33
CA LEU A 18 5.02 -4.70 5.81
C LEU A 18 5.67 -4.11 4.54
N CYS A 19 4.89 -3.42 3.70
CA CYS A 19 5.33 -3.02 2.37
C CYS A 19 5.88 -1.58 2.29
N THR A 20 5.23 -0.62 2.95
CA THR A 20 5.46 0.81 2.70
C THR A 20 5.42 1.71 3.92
N GLN A 21 4.77 1.30 5.00
CA GLN A 21 4.46 2.20 6.12
C GLN A 21 4.69 1.51 7.48
N PRO A 22 5.94 1.14 7.84
CA PRO A 22 6.23 0.41 9.07
C PRO A 22 5.95 1.21 10.36
N ASP A 23 5.79 2.53 10.25
CA ASP A 23 5.43 3.45 11.34
C ASP A 23 4.05 3.19 11.94
N VAL A 24 3.10 2.56 11.21
CA VAL A 24 1.80 2.18 11.78
C VAL A 24 1.83 0.88 12.59
N SER A 25 2.99 0.21 12.70
CA SER A 25 3.14 -1.09 13.36
C SER A 25 2.64 -1.10 14.80
N TYR A 26 2.94 -0.05 15.56
CA TYR A 26 2.48 0.07 16.94
C TYR A 26 0.94 0.16 17.00
N ALA A 27 0.34 1.04 16.21
CA ALA A 27 -1.11 1.24 16.17
C ALA A 27 -1.85 -0.03 15.70
N LEU A 28 -1.29 -0.72 14.71
CA LEU A 28 -1.79 -2.02 14.25
C LEU A 28 -1.75 -3.07 15.35
N SER A 29 -0.60 -3.22 16.03
CA SER A 29 -0.47 -4.21 17.12
C SER A 29 -1.44 -3.93 18.27
N ALA A 30 -1.71 -2.65 18.54
CA ALA A 30 -2.64 -2.26 19.59
C ALA A 30 -4.09 -2.63 19.23
N THR A 31 -4.50 -2.38 17.98
CA THR A 31 -5.87 -2.59 17.48
C THR A 31 -6.17 -4.04 17.10
N SER A 32 -5.16 -4.84 16.69
CA SER A 32 -5.35 -6.25 16.31
C SER A 32 -5.78 -7.14 17.48
N ARG A 33 -5.46 -6.76 18.72
CA ARG A 33 -5.86 -7.48 19.95
C ARG A 33 -7.37 -7.61 20.11
N TYR A 34 -8.15 -6.70 19.53
CA TYR A 34 -9.61 -6.67 19.62
C TYR A 34 -10.30 -7.31 18.41
N GLN A 35 -9.57 -8.02 17.54
CA GLN A 35 -10.12 -8.60 16.31
C GLN A 35 -11.22 -9.63 16.56
N SER A 36 -11.16 -10.36 17.68
CA SER A 36 -12.16 -11.37 18.04
C SER A 36 -13.49 -10.77 18.49
N ASP A 37 -13.47 -9.58 19.11
CA ASP A 37 -14.65 -8.85 19.58
C ASP A 37 -14.41 -7.33 19.57
N PRO A 38 -14.59 -6.68 18.41
CA PRO A 38 -14.34 -5.26 18.27
C PRO A 38 -15.57 -4.42 18.66
N GLY A 39 -15.36 -3.44 19.55
CA GLY A 39 -16.35 -2.41 19.87
C GLY A 39 -16.25 -1.18 18.95
N ASP A 40 -17.24 -0.29 19.05
CA ASP A 40 -17.31 0.94 18.23
C ASP A 40 -16.08 1.85 18.42
N ALA A 41 -15.54 1.92 19.64
CA ALA A 41 -14.32 2.68 19.93
C ALA A 41 -13.11 2.14 19.13
N HIS A 42 -12.92 0.82 19.12
CA HIS A 42 -11.82 0.18 18.37
C HIS A 42 -11.98 0.40 16.85
N TRP A 43 -13.22 0.44 16.36
CA TRP A 43 -13.48 0.74 14.95
C TRP A 43 -13.11 2.18 14.58
N VAL A 44 -13.32 3.13 15.49
CA VAL A 44 -12.85 4.52 15.30
C VAL A 44 -11.32 4.58 15.22
N ASP A 45 -10.61 3.83 16.08
CA ASP A 45 -9.15 3.77 16.04
C ASP A 45 -8.63 3.22 14.72
N VAL A 46 -9.23 2.12 14.22
CA VAL A 46 -8.89 1.57 12.90
C VAL A 46 -9.16 2.59 11.78
N LYS A 47 -10.29 3.30 11.82
CA LYS A 47 -10.56 4.38 10.85
C LYS A 47 -9.53 5.51 10.92
N ASN A 48 -9.03 5.84 12.10
CA ASN A 48 -8.00 6.85 12.26
C ASN A 48 -6.67 6.40 11.63
N ILE A 49 -6.28 5.13 11.80
CA ILE A 49 -5.12 4.55 11.11
C ILE A 49 -5.31 4.60 9.59
N LEU A 50 -6.48 4.18 9.08
CA LEU A 50 -6.77 4.24 7.64
C LEU A 50 -6.78 5.69 7.11
N LYS A 51 -7.27 6.65 7.91
CA LYS A 51 -7.25 8.08 7.57
C LYS A 51 -5.82 8.62 7.52
N TYR A 52 -4.97 8.17 8.44
CA TYR A 52 -3.53 8.48 8.44
C TYR A 52 -2.88 7.96 7.16
N LEU A 53 -2.98 6.64 6.89
CA LEU A 53 -2.45 6.00 5.68
C LEU A 53 -2.92 6.69 4.39
N ARG A 54 -4.19 7.13 4.35
CA ARG A 54 -4.72 7.90 3.22
C ARG A 54 -4.09 9.28 3.08
N GLY A 55 -3.86 9.99 4.20
CA GLY A 55 -3.26 11.31 4.21
C GLY A 55 -1.76 11.28 3.89
N THR A 56 -1.10 10.18 4.20
CA THR A 56 0.35 9.98 3.97
C THR A 56 0.66 9.13 2.75
N LYS A 57 -0.34 8.77 1.94
CA LYS A 57 -0.15 7.96 0.71
C LYS A 57 0.81 8.62 -0.29
N ASP A 58 0.86 9.95 -0.28
CA ASP A 58 1.71 10.77 -1.15
C ASP A 58 2.96 11.28 -0.40
N SER A 59 3.11 10.92 0.89
CA SER A 59 4.22 11.34 1.75
C SER A 59 5.27 10.24 1.83
N PHE A 60 6.44 10.51 1.25
CA PHE A 60 7.56 9.58 1.24
C PHE A 60 8.79 10.22 1.90
N LEU A 61 9.63 9.39 2.50
CA LEU A 61 10.88 9.83 3.10
C LEU A 61 11.94 9.90 1.99
N ILE A 62 12.20 11.11 1.49
CA ILE A 62 13.20 11.32 0.43
C ILE A 62 14.58 11.48 1.08
N TYR A 63 15.44 10.48 0.90
CA TYR A 63 16.85 10.61 1.27
C TYR A 63 17.61 11.22 0.08
N GLY A 64 18.05 12.47 0.19
CA GLY A 64 18.86 13.13 -0.85
C GLY A 64 18.15 14.17 -1.72
N GLY A 65 16.89 14.51 -1.45
CA GLY A 65 16.19 15.70 -1.94
C GLY A 65 16.27 16.01 -3.44
N GLN A 66 15.32 15.50 -4.22
CA GLN A 66 14.72 16.16 -5.39
C GLN A 66 13.43 15.40 -5.77
N GLU A 67 12.49 16.10 -6.42
CA GLU A 67 11.03 15.87 -6.50
C GLU A 67 10.54 14.57 -7.18
N GLU A 68 11.32 13.49 -7.19
CA GLU A 68 10.96 12.22 -7.83
C GLU A 68 10.76 11.10 -6.80
N LEU A 69 9.62 10.40 -6.90
CA LEU A 69 9.25 9.32 -5.99
C LEU A 69 10.13 8.07 -6.25
N THR A 70 11.24 7.93 -5.53
CA THR A 70 12.14 6.78 -5.69
C THR A 70 11.92 5.72 -4.61
N LYS A 71 11.51 4.50 -5.00
CA LYS A 71 11.53 3.31 -4.13
C LYS A 71 12.69 2.42 -4.56
N SER A 72 13.59 2.08 -3.64
CA SER A 72 14.66 1.11 -3.86
C SER A 72 14.49 -0.05 -2.88
N SER A 73 14.47 -1.28 -3.41
CA SER A 73 14.38 -2.50 -2.63
C SER A 73 15.21 -3.57 -3.30
N LYS A 74 15.80 -4.46 -2.51
CA LYS A 74 16.41 -5.68 -3.06
C LYS A 74 15.29 -6.60 -3.55
N GLN A 75 15.49 -7.20 -4.73
CA GLN A 75 14.63 -8.24 -5.27
C GLN A 75 14.93 -9.57 -4.58
N ASP A 76 13.87 -10.33 -4.25
CA ASP A 76 13.99 -11.62 -3.56
C ASP A 76 14.47 -12.76 -4.48
N THR A 77 14.35 -12.56 -5.79
CA THR A 77 14.76 -13.52 -6.83
C THR A 77 15.99 -12.98 -7.57
N VAL A 78 16.93 -13.86 -7.90
CA VAL A 78 18.08 -13.52 -8.74
C VAL A 78 17.57 -13.37 -10.17
N ALA A 79 17.79 -12.20 -10.77
CA ALA A 79 17.52 -11.97 -12.18
C ALA A 79 18.78 -12.29 -12.99
N ASP A 80 18.62 -13.05 -14.07
CA ASP A 80 19.72 -13.44 -14.95
C ASP A 80 19.99 -12.38 -16.04
N SER A 81 19.18 -11.33 -16.08
CA SER A 81 19.38 -10.18 -16.96
C SER A 81 18.86 -8.87 -16.34
N THR A 82 19.34 -7.73 -16.83
CA THR A 82 18.82 -6.41 -16.46
C THR A 82 17.35 -6.24 -16.84
N THR A 83 16.96 -6.76 -18.00
CA THR A 83 15.57 -6.77 -18.48
C THR A 83 14.63 -7.50 -17.53
N GLU A 84 15.04 -8.66 -17.03
CA GLU A 84 14.26 -9.43 -16.07
C GLU A 84 14.13 -8.68 -14.73
N ALA A 85 15.22 -8.08 -14.24
CA ALA A 85 15.19 -7.29 -13.00
C ALA A 85 14.22 -6.11 -13.10
N GLU A 86 14.19 -5.43 -14.24
CA GLU A 86 13.28 -4.31 -14.47
C GLU A 86 11.82 -4.77 -14.64
N TYR A 87 11.58 -5.90 -15.31
CA TYR A 87 10.25 -6.50 -15.37
C TYR A 87 9.72 -6.86 -13.97
N ILE A 88 10.56 -7.45 -13.11
CA ILE A 88 10.21 -7.78 -11.72
C ILE A 88 9.87 -6.49 -10.93
N THR A 89 10.67 -5.44 -11.12
CA THR A 89 10.47 -4.15 -10.46
C THR A 89 9.16 -3.50 -10.91
N ALA A 90 8.92 -3.44 -12.23
CA ALA A 90 7.69 -2.94 -12.82
C ALA A 90 6.46 -3.73 -12.34
N SER A 91 6.53 -5.05 -12.33
CA SER A 91 5.46 -5.93 -11.82
C SER A 91 5.15 -5.65 -10.34
N SER A 92 6.17 -5.44 -9.52
CA SER A 92 6.00 -5.09 -8.11
C SER A 92 5.33 -3.73 -7.94
N ALA A 93 5.75 -2.72 -8.72
CA ALA A 93 5.10 -1.41 -8.71
C ALA A 93 3.63 -1.48 -9.16
N VAL A 94 3.31 -2.25 -10.20
CA VAL A 94 1.93 -2.45 -10.69
C VAL A 94 1.05 -3.08 -9.62
N LYS A 95 1.54 -4.08 -8.88
CA LYS A 95 0.77 -4.73 -7.80
C LYS A 95 0.35 -3.73 -6.72
N GLU A 96 1.28 -2.88 -6.29
CA GLU A 96 1.02 -1.82 -5.30
C GLU A 96 -0.01 -0.82 -5.82
N VAL A 97 0.16 -0.35 -7.05
CA VAL A 97 -0.74 0.62 -7.71
C VAL A 97 -2.16 0.06 -7.86
N VAL A 98 -2.30 -1.18 -8.34
CA VAL A 98 -3.60 -1.85 -8.47
C VAL A 98 -4.26 -2.03 -7.10
N TRP A 99 -3.49 -2.39 -6.07
CA TRP A 99 -4.01 -2.52 -4.72
C TRP A 99 -4.50 -1.19 -4.16
N ILE A 100 -3.72 -0.11 -4.26
CA ILE A 100 -4.12 1.24 -3.83
C ILE A 100 -5.41 1.67 -4.54
N LYS A 101 -5.49 1.44 -5.86
CA LYS A 101 -6.67 1.75 -6.67
C LYS A 101 -7.93 1.02 -6.16
N LYS A 102 -7.78 -0.27 -5.83
CA LYS A 102 -8.86 -1.08 -5.27
C LYS A 102 -9.24 -0.64 -3.86
N PHE A 103 -8.26 -0.42 -2.98
CA PHE A 103 -8.46 0.02 -1.60
C PHE A 103 -9.18 1.37 -1.52
N ILE A 104 -8.76 2.36 -2.30
CA ILE A 104 -9.42 3.67 -2.36
C ILE A 104 -10.87 3.54 -2.86
N SER A 105 -11.11 2.66 -3.84
CA SER A 105 -12.45 2.40 -4.36
C SER A 105 -13.35 1.71 -3.34
N GLU A 106 -12.84 0.73 -2.59
CA GLU A 106 -13.58 0.03 -1.52
C GLU A 106 -13.90 0.93 -0.32
N LEU A 107 -13.05 1.91 -0.02
CA LEU A 107 -13.31 2.88 1.05
C LEU A 107 -14.51 3.81 0.75
N GLY A 108 -14.90 3.99 -0.53
CA GLY A 108 -16.08 4.77 -0.92
C GLY A 108 -15.97 6.29 -0.70
N ILE A 109 -14.76 6.82 -0.54
CA ILE A 109 -14.50 8.22 -0.13
C ILE A 109 -14.29 9.15 -1.33
N VAL A 110 -13.87 8.61 -2.47
CA VAL A 110 -13.65 9.32 -3.73
C VAL A 110 -14.36 8.54 -4.83
N PRO A 111 -14.91 9.20 -5.87
CA PRO A 111 -15.34 8.48 -7.07
C PRO A 111 -14.18 7.59 -7.52
N SER A 112 -14.47 6.33 -7.82
CA SER A 112 -13.44 5.34 -8.19
C SER A 112 -12.45 5.97 -9.18
N ILE A 113 -11.15 5.73 -8.99
CA ILE A 113 -10.12 6.19 -9.93
C ILE A 113 -10.43 5.48 -11.26
N VAL A 114 -11.09 6.14 -12.20
CA VAL A 114 -11.48 5.50 -13.46
C VAL A 114 -10.27 5.42 -14.38
N ASP A 115 -9.44 6.45 -14.35
CA ASP A 115 -8.34 6.59 -15.29
C ASP A 115 -7.24 5.52 -15.10
N PRO A 116 -6.62 5.06 -16.20
CA PRO A 116 -5.41 4.26 -16.15
C PRO A 116 -4.28 5.01 -15.44
N ILE A 117 -3.51 4.30 -14.61
CA ILE A 117 -2.33 4.85 -13.95
C ILE A 117 -1.14 4.54 -14.86
N GLY A 118 -0.47 5.57 -15.36
CA GLY A 118 0.70 5.42 -16.22
C GLY A 118 1.88 4.83 -15.45
N LEU A 119 2.50 3.80 -16.01
CA LEU A 119 3.76 3.22 -15.53
C LEU A 119 4.82 3.48 -16.59
N TYR A 120 5.90 4.16 -16.20
CA TYR A 120 7.03 4.43 -17.08
C TYR A 120 8.17 3.47 -16.73
N CYS A 121 8.76 2.86 -17.76
CA CYS A 121 9.94 2.00 -17.67
C CYS A 121 10.92 2.46 -18.76
N ASP A 122 12.20 2.56 -18.42
CA ASP A 122 13.26 3.04 -19.32
C ASP A 122 13.88 1.92 -20.17
N ASN A 123 13.59 0.64 -19.86
CA ASN A 123 14.04 -0.50 -20.64
C ASN A 123 12.96 -1.06 -21.56
N ASN A 124 13.19 -0.86 -22.86
CA ASN A 124 12.34 -1.38 -23.93
C ASN A 124 12.19 -2.92 -23.90
N GLY A 125 13.19 -3.65 -23.40
CA GLY A 125 13.11 -5.11 -23.29
C GLY A 125 12.11 -5.57 -22.23
N ALA A 126 11.82 -4.75 -21.22
CA ALA A 126 10.85 -5.05 -20.18
C ALA A 126 9.41 -4.66 -20.59
N ILE A 127 9.28 -3.82 -21.63
CA ILE A 127 8.00 -3.35 -22.18
C ILE A 127 7.47 -4.28 -23.30
N ALA A 128 8.35 -5.06 -23.93
CA ALA A 128 8.10 -5.85 -25.14
C ALA A 128 7.35 -7.18 -24.91
#